data_AF-A0A1B9R373-F1
#
_entry.id   AF-A0A1B9R373-F1
#
_cell.length_a   1.000
_cell.length_b   1.000
_cell.length_c   1.000
_cell.angle_alpha   90.00
_cell.angle_beta   90.00
_cell.angle_gamma   90.00
#
_symmetry.space_group_name_H-M   'P 1'
#
loop_
_entity.id
_entity.type
_entity.pdbx_description
1 polymer ?
#
loop_
_entity_poly.entity_id
_entity_poly.type
_entity_poly.pdbx_seq_one_letter_code
_entity_poly.pdbx_strand_id
1 'polypeptide(L)'
;DLIGLPLITIELPCVFPSNDIYQSTVINGLKESKLSIEAVAFGDMFCNGIAEYRRSYIEPQGWQCVFPLMGDSSQSLAQEIIQRNIVTSLITIDGERLSRDFCGRIYNETFLEDLPQSIDPCGENGEFHTLVTEAPCFSGRIELELQHIDHDERFSYQRYNAIALPNRKEQV
;
A
#
# COMPACT_ATOMS: atom_id res chain seq x y z
N ASP A 1 -3.35 -10.61 -11.05
CA ASP A 1 -4.46 -10.91 -11.98
C ASP A 1 -5.17 -9.68 -12.53
N LEU A 2 -5.88 -8.89 -11.71
CA LEU A 2 -6.73 -7.79 -12.21
C LEU A 2 -6.00 -6.71 -13.02
N ILE A 3 -4.72 -6.44 -12.74
CA ILE A 3 -3.90 -5.46 -13.48
C ILE A 3 -3.14 -6.09 -14.68
N GLY A 4 -3.17 -7.42 -14.84
CA GLY A 4 -2.49 -8.11 -15.94
C GLY A 4 -0.96 -8.05 -15.92
N LEU A 5 -0.34 -7.64 -14.81
CA LEU A 5 1.12 -7.58 -14.65
C LEU A 5 1.65 -8.85 -13.93
N PRO A 6 2.90 -9.28 -14.24
CA PRO A 6 3.54 -10.36 -13.51
C PRO A 6 3.75 -10.00 -12.04
N LEU A 7 3.49 -10.95 -11.15
CA LEU A 7 3.76 -10.82 -9.72
C LEU A 7 5.02 -11.61 -9.36
N ILE A 8 5.97 -10.96 -8.71
CA ILE A 8 7.15 -11.60 -8.13
C ILE A 8 6.99 -11.51 -6.62
N THR A 9 6.92 -12.66 -5.95
CA THR A 9 6.88 -12.75 -4.49
C THR A 9 8.30 -13.01 -3.97
N ILE A 10 8.78 -12.13 -3.10
CA ILE A 10 10.08 -12.27 -2.44
C ILE A 10 9.80 -12.51 -0.96
N GLU A 11 10.06 -13.71 -0.48
CA GLU A 11 9.87 -14.07 0.93
C GLU A 11 11.09 -13.61 1.74
N LEU A 12 10.83 -12.93 2.86
CA LEU A 12 11.87 -12.56 3.82
C LEU A 12 12.12 -13.72 4.78
N PRO A 13 13.38 -13.96 5.21
CA PRO A 13 13.72 -15.12 6.03
C PRO A 13 13.14 -15.08 7.45
N CYS A 14 12.76 -13.89 7.94
CA CYS A 14 12.07 -13.70 9.20
C CYS A 14 11.31 -12.36 9.18
N VAL A 15 10.48 -12.15 10.20
CA VAL A 15 9.84 -10.85 10.45
C VAL A 15 10.91 -9.87 10.93
N PHE A 16 11.05 -8.73 10.24
CA PHE A 16 12.07 -7.70 10.49
C PHE A 16 13.53 -8.21 10.46
N PRO A 17 14.03 -8.70 9.32
CA PRO A 17 15.44 -9.03 9.19
C PRO A 17 16.31 -7.76 9.25
N SER A 18 17.63 -7.93 9.42
CA SER A 18 18.56 -6.80 9.30
C SER A 18 18.49 -6.18 7.90
N ASN A 19 18.87 -4.91 7.79
CA ASN A 19 18.87 -4.21 6.50
C ASN A 19 19.67 -4.95 5.43
N ASP A 20 20.85 -5.48 5.77
CA ASP A 20 21.72 -6.18 4.83
C ASP A 20 21.05 -7.44 4.27
N ILE A 21 20.32 -8.17 5.13
CA ILE A 21 19.53 -9.35 4.72
C ILE A 21 18.33 -8.92 3.88
N TYR A 22 17.59 -7.88 4.29
CA TYR A 22 16.47 -7.34 3.51
C TYR A 22 16.91 -6.94 2.09
N GLN A 23 17.95 -6.12 1.99
CA GLN A 23 18.47 -5.59 0.74
C GLN A 23 18.94 -6.71 -0.20
N SER A 24 19.76 -7.63 0.31
CA SER A 24 20.26 -8.77 -0.49
C SER A 24 19.13 -9.69 -0.95
N THR A 25 18.12 -9.92 -0.11
CA THR A 25 16.94 -10.74 -0.46
C THR A 25 16.13 -10.09 -1.58
N VAL A 26 15.89 -8.77 -1.50
CA VAL A 26 15.21 -8.01 -2.56
C VAL A 26 16.00 -8.06 -3.87
N ILE A 27 17.31 -7.79 -3.84
CA ILE A 27 18.16 -7.80 -5.05
C ILE A 27 18.14 -9.18 -5.70
N ASN A 28 18.30 -10.25 -4.92
CA ASN A 28 18.33 -11.61 -5.44
C ASN A 28 16.98 -11.98 -6.07
N GLY A 29 15.86 -11.66 -5.40
CA GLY A 29 14.53 -11.92 -5.95
C GLY A 29 14.26 -11.17 -7.26
N LEU A 30 14.71 -9.91 -7.37
CA LEU A 30 14.60 -9.15 -8.63
C LEU A 30 15.45 -9.77 -9.75
N LYS A 31 16.68 -10.22 -9.46
CA LYS A 31 17.53 -10.89 -10.45
C LYS A 31 16.97 -12.25 -10.89
N GLU A 32 16.46 -13.03 -9.94
CA GLU A 32 15.88 -14.35 -10.19
C GLU A 32 14.57 -14.30 -10.97
N SER A 33 13.87 -13.15 -10.95
CA SER A 33 12.65 -12.95 -11.73
C SER A 33 12.84 -13.06 -13.24
N LYS A 34 14.08 -12.85 -13.73
CA LYS A 34 14.44 -12.79 -15.16
C LYS A 34 13.67 -11.74 -15.96
N LEU A 35 12.99 -10.80 -15.30
CA LEU A 35 12.42 -9.64 -15.98
C LEU A 35 13.55 -8.69 -16.41
N SER A 36 13.36 -8.02 -17.53
CA SER A 36 14.20 -6.87 -17.89
C SER A 36 13.75 -5.68 -17.06
N ILE A 37 14.61 -5.26 -16.13
CA ILE A 37 14.34 -4.17 -15.19
C ILE A 37 15.31 -3.04 -15.50
N GLU A 38 14.77 -1.86 -15.78
CA GLU A 38 15.54 -0.62 -15.96
C GLU A 38 15.40 0.30 -14.73
N ALA A 39 14.26 0.21 -14.03
CA ALA A 39 13.96 1.04 -12.88
C ALA A 39 13.07 0.32 -11.86
N VAL A 40 13.15 0.78 -10.60
CA VAL A 40 12.28 0.36 -9.49
C VAL A 40 11.61 1.60 -8.92
N ALA A 41 10.28 1.62 -8.91
CA ALA A 41 9.49 2.69 -8.34
C ALA A 41 9.09 2.37 -6.90
N PHE A 42 9.25 3.33 -5.99
CA PHE A 42 8.83 3.22 -4.60
C PHE A 42 7.77 4.26 -4.26
N GLY A 43 6.74 3.86 -3.53
CA GLY A 43 5.68 4.76 -3.08
C GLY A 43 6.05 5.62 -1.86
N ASP A 44 7.33 5.73 -1.50
CA ASP A 44 7.80 6.49 -0.34
C ASP A 44 7.45 8.00 -0.52
N MET A 45 6.85 8.63 0.50
CA MET A 45 6.40 10.03 0.45
C MET A 45 7.37 11.02 1.11
N PHE A 46 8.07 10.62 2.17
CA PHE A 46 8.88 11.54 2.97
C PHE A 46 10.36 11.61 2.57
N CYS A 47 10.91 12.82 2.67
CA CYS A 47 12.35 13.11 2.50
C CYS A 47 13.13 12.90 3.82
N ASN A 48 13.08 11.70 4.38
CA ASN A 48 13.70 11.36 5.69
C ASN A 48 14.99 10.51 5.57
N GLY A 49 15.60 10.47 4.39
CA GLY A 49 16.73 9.57 4.09
C GLY A 49 16.34 8.24 3.46
N ILE A 50 15.03 7.93 3.36
CA ILE A 50 14.56 6.68 2.75
C ILE A 50 14.95 6.60 1.26
N ALA A 51 14.95 7.72 0.55
CA ALA A 51 15.35 7.76 -0.86
C ALA A 51 16.80 7.31 -1.03
N GLU A 52 17.71 7.86 -0.23
CA GLU A 52 19.13 7.52 -0.21
C GLU A 52 19.33 6.06 0.18
N TYR A 53 18.57 5.58 1.18
CA TYR A 53 18.56 4.17 1.56
C TYR A 53 18.15 3.26 0.39
N ARG A 54 17.04 3.53 -0.31
CA ARG A 54 16.60 2.75 -1.48
C ARG A 54 17.66 2.77 -2.59
N ARG A 55 18.20 3.95 -2.92
CA ARG A 55 19.26 4.11 -3.94
C ARG A 55 20.52 3.32 -3.61
N SER A 56 20.93 3.31 -2.34
CA SER A 56 22.18 2.68 -1.89
C SER A 56 22.35 1.21 -2.27
N TYR A 57 21.26 0.47 -2.45
CA TYR A 57 21.31 -0.96 -2.79
C TYR A 57 20.72 -1.30 -4.17
N ILE A 58 19.81 -0.48 -4.71
CA ILE A 58 19.21 -0.68 -6.03
C ILE A 58 20.11 -0.16 -7.15
N GLU A 59 20.60 1.07 -7.05
CA GLU A 59 21.38 1.71 -8.13
C GLU A 59 22.72 1.02 -8.42
N PRO A 60 23.45 0.45 -7.43
CA PRO A 60 24.63 -0.35 -7.72
C PRO A 60 24.37 -1.61 -8.56
N GLN A 61 23.11 -2.06 -8.69
CA GLN A 61 22.74 -3.17 -9.57
C GLN A 61 22.49 -2.72 -11.02
N GLY A 62 22.56 -1.41 -11.29
CA GLY A 62 22.28 -0.82 -12.61
C GLY A 62 20.81 -0.45 -12.84
N TRP A 63 19.98 -0.47 -11.81
CA TRP A 63 18.57 -0.09 -11.89
C TRP A 63 18.33 1.31 -11.33
N GLN A 64 17.56 2.14 -12.01
CA GLN A 64 17.22 3.48 -11.52
C GLN A 64 16.17 3.41 -10.40
N CYS A 65 16.32 4.20 -9.33
CA CYS A 65 15.24 4.42 -8.38
C CYS A 65 14.31 5.56 -8.84
N VAL A 66 12.99 5.34 -8.73
CA VAL A 66 11.96 6.34 -9.04
C VAL A 66 11.06 6.55 -7.82
N PHE A 67 10.79 7.81 -7.48
CA PHE A 67 10.01 8.20 -6.29
C PHE A 67 8.91 9.20 -6.70
N PRO A 68 7.78 8.73 -7.26
CA PRO A 68 6.78 9.61 -7.87
C PRO A 68 5.99 10.46 -6.87
N LEU A 69 5.96 10.09 -5.58
CA LEU A 69 5.16 10.76 -4.55
C LEU A 69 6.01 11.60 -3.57
N MET A 70 7.33 11.63 -3.78
CA MET A 70 8.26 12.14 -2.79
C MET A 70 8.21 13.65 -2.68
N GLY A 71 7.97 14.15 -1.46
CA GLY A 71 7.85 15.57 -1.17
C GLY A 71 6.46 16.15 -1.43
N ASP A 72 5.52 15.35 -1.94
CA ASP A 72 4.12 15.77 -2.07
C ASP A 72 3.42 15.76 -0.71
N SER A 73 2.46 16.67 -0.54
CA SER A 73 1.70 16.75 0.72
C SER A 73 0.75 15.56 0.86
N SER A 74 0.69 14.93 2.03
CA SER A 74 -0.26 13.85 2.33
C SER A 74 -1.71 14.25 2.06
N GLN A 75 -2.07 15.51 2.32
CA GLN A 75 -3.43 16.00 2.05
C GLN A 75 -3.78 15.98 0.55
N SER A 76 -2.86 16.44 -0.32
CA SER A 76 -3.11 16.45 -1.76
C SER A 76 -3.17 15.02 -2.32
N LEU A 77 -2.28 14.14 -1.87
CA LEU A 77 -2.28 12.73 -2.29
C LEU A 77 -3.55 12.00 -1.82
N ALA A 78 -3.99 12.23 -0.58
CA ALA A 78 -5.24 11.70 -0.04
C ALA A 78 -6.45 12.08 -0.91
N GLN A 79 -6.52 13.34 -1.33
CA GLN A 79 -7.58 13.83 -2.22
C GLN A 79 -7.45 13.22 -3.63
N GLU A 80 -6.22 13.07 -4.13
CA GLU A 80 -5.95 12.49 -5.44
C GLU A 80 -6.41 11.02 -5.54
N ILE A 81 -6.26 10.22 -4.48
CA ILE A 81 -6.78 8.85 -4.40
C ILE A 81 -8.28 8.82 -4.73
N ILE A 82 -9.05 9.70 -4.09
CA ILE A 82 -10.51 9.80 -4.27
C ILE A 82 -10.82 10.29 -5.69
N GLN A 83 -10.16 11.36 -6.14
CA GLN A 83 -10.39 11.96 -7.46
C GLN A 83 -10.06 10.99 -8.61
N ARG A 84 -9.10 10.10 -8.42
CA ARG A 84 -8.74 9.05 -9.38
C ARG A 84 -9.63 7.81 -9.32
N ASN A 85 -10.66 7.79 -8.48
CA ASN A 85 -11.53 6.64 -8.25
C ASN A 85 -10.76 5.39 -7.81
N ILE A 86 -9.76 5.57 -6.93
CA ILE A 86 -9.05 4.47 -6.29
C ILE A 86 -9.83 4.09 -5.02
N VAL A 87 -10.72 3.10 -5.16
CA VAL A 87 -11.57 2.62 -4.07
C VAL A 87 -10.72 1.81 -3.11
N THR A 88 -10.69 2.27 -1.85
CA THR A 88 -9.78 1.77 -0.84
C THR A 88 -10.51 1.59 0.49
N SER A 89 -10.21 0.55 1.26
CA SER A 89 -10.76 0.31 2.61
C SER A 89 -9.65 0.29 3.66
N LEU A 90 -9.94 0.79 4.87
CA LEU A 90 -9.04 0.74 6.02
C LEU A 90 -9.06 -0.66 6.64
N ILE A 91 -8.00 -1.44 6.41
CA ILE A 91 -7.91 -2.84 6.86
C ILE A 91 -7.24 -3.01 8.21
N THR A 92 -6.37 -2.07 8.61
CA THR A 92 -5.67 -2.11 9.89
C THR A 92 -5.62 -0.72 10.50
N ILE A 93 -5.89 -0.61 11.80
CA ILE A 93 -5.81 0.64 12.57
C ILE A 93 -4.86 0.45 13.74
N ASP A 94 -3.98 1.42 13.99
CA ASP A 94 -3.28 1.56 15.26
C ASP A 94 -4.22 2.21 16.28
N GLY A 95 -4.76 1.40 17.18
CA GLY A 95 -5.73 1.80 18.20
C GLY A 95 -5.18 2.74 19.27
N GLU A 96 -3.86 2.92 19.37
CA GLU A 96 -3.24 3.93 20.23
C GLU A 96 -3.25 5.32 19.58
N ARG A 97 -3.40 5.40 18.25
CA ARG A 97 -3.32 6.65 17.48
C ARG A 97 -4.67 7.08 16.92
N LEU A 98 -5.48 6.15 16.45
CA LEU A 98 -6.78 6.41 15.83
C LEU A 98 -7.84 5.48 16.43
N SER A 99 -9.09 5.96 16.56
CA SER A 99 -10.17 5.14 17.10
C SER A 99 -10.34 3.86 16.28
N ARG A 100 -10.53 2.73 16.98
CA ARG A 100 -10.70 1.41 16.35
C ARG A 100 -11.97 1.35 15.47
N ASP A 101 -12.92 2.26 15.67
CA ASP A 101 -14.13 2.41 14.85
C ASP A 101 -13.86 2.87 13.40
N PHE A 102 -12.61 3.23 13.09
CA PHE A 102 -12.18 3.50 11.71
C PHE A 102 -11.87 2.21 10.93
N CYS A 103 -11.66 1.08 11.59
CA CYS A 103 -11.41 -0.20 10.93
C CYS A 103 -12.64 -0.62 10.12
N GLY A 104 -12.48 -0.94 8.84
CA GLY A 104 -13.61 -1.25 7.95
C GLY A 104 -14.14 -0.07 7.15
N ARG A 105 -13.80 1.17 7.49
CA ARG A 105 -14.29 2.34 6.75
C ARG A 105 -13.73 2.36 5.33
N ILE A 106 -14.52 2.93 4.41
CA ILE A 106 -14.08 3.24 3.05
C ILE A 106 -13.31 4.56 3.10
N TYR A 107 -12.19 4.61 2.38
CA TYR A 107 -11.40 5.82 2.19
C TYR A 107 -12.13 6.74 1.20
N ASN A 108 -12.87 7.72 1.71
CA ASN A 108 -13.65 8.67 0.94
C ASN A 108 -13.63 10.06 1.61
N GLU A 109 -14.37 11.03 1.05
CA GLU A 109 -14.41 12.40 1.57
C GLU A 109 -14.87 12.44 3.03
N THR A 110 -15.92 11.69 3.40
CA THR A 110 -16.40 11.60 4.78
C THR A 110 -15.35 11.03 5.74
N PHE A 111 -14.57 10.03 5.31
CA PHE A 111 -13.46 9.51 6.11
C PHE A 111 -12.41 10.60 6.36
N LEU A 112 -12.03 11.37 5.33
CA LEU A 112 -11.06 12.45 5.48
C LEU A 112 -11.56 13.59 6.36
N GLU A 113 -12.86 13.91 6.30
CA GLU A 113 -13.51 14.90 7.17
C GLU A 113 -13.57 14.45 8.64
N ASP A 114 -13.83 13.16 8.86
CA ASP A 114 -13.89 12.56 10.19
C ASP A 114 -12.50 12.39 10.83
N LEU A 115 -11.42 12.48 10.03
CA LEU A 115 -10.07 12.21 10.49
C LEU A 115 -9.59 13.29 11.47
N PRO A 116 -9.08 12.93 12.67
CA PRO A 116 -8.51 13.91 13.58
C PRO A 116 -7.33 14.65 12.95
N GLN A 117 -7.21 15.96 13.20
CA GLN A 117 -6.15 16.81 12.62
C GLN A 117 -4.72 16.32 12.91
N SER A 118 -4.52 15.53 13.96
CA SER A 118 -3.22 14.96 14.34
C SER A 118 -2.82 13.72 13.55
N ILE A 119 -3.71 13.18 12.71
CA ILE A 119 -3.50 11.94 11.97
C ILE A 119 -3.13 12.27 10.53
N ASP A 120 -2.08 11.64 10.02
CA ASP A 120 -1.72 11.78 8.62
C ASP A 120 -2.80 11.15 7.73
N PRO A 121 -3.34 11.89 6.74
CA PRO A 121 -4.45 11.39 5.91
C PRO A 121 -4.04 10.26 4.97
N CYS A 122 -2.74 10.01 4.74
CA CYS A 122 -2.23 8.85 4.04
C CYS A 122 -1.80 7.71 5.00
N GLY A 123 -1.89 7.92 6.32
CA GLY A 123 -1.48 6.93 7.33
C GLY A 123 0.03 6.72 7.42
N GLU A 124 0.83 7.67 6.92
CA GLU A 124 2.27 7.51 6.71
C GLU A 124 3.07 7.32 8.01
N ASN A 125 2.53 7.70 9.18
CA ASN A 125 3.19 7.45 10.47
C ASN A 125 2.72 6.14 11.14
N GLY A 126 2.05 5.27 10.38
CA GLY A 126 1.56 3.96 10.83
C GLY A 126 0.22 4.02 11.56
N GLU A 127 -0.57 5.08 11.40
CA GLU A 127 -1.87 5.22 12.04
C GLU A 127 -2.90 4.21 11.52
N PHE A 128 -2.83 3.89 10.23
CA PHE A 128 -3.67 2.89 9.59
C PHE A 128 -3.03 2.35 8.31
N HIS A 129 -3.50 1.17 7.88
CA HIS A 129 -3.18 0.60 6.57
C HIS A 129 -4.44 0.35 5.79
N THR A 130 -4.32 0.48 4.48
CA THR A 130 -5.43 0.39 3.55
C THR A 130 -5.23 -0.73 2.54
N LEU A 131 -6.32 -1.15 1.91
CA LEU A 131 -6.32 -2.09 0.80
C LEU A 131 -7.11 -1.48 -0.35
N VAL A 132 -6.47 -1.35 -1.52
CA VAL A 132 -7.12 -0.93 -2.76
C VAL A 132 -7.93 -2.10 -3.30
N THR A 133 -9.24 -1.90 -3.46
CA THR A 133 -10.17 -2.92 -3.96
C THR A 133 -10.61 -2.65 -5.39
N GLU A 134 -10.64 -1.39 -5.82
CA GLU A 134 -10.91 -0.98 -7.19
C GLU A 134 -10.00 0.17 -7.60
N ALA A 135 -9.52 0.18 -8.84
CA ALA A 135 -8.73 1.26 -9.40
C ALA A 135 -8.87 1.29 -10.92
N PRO A 136 -8.65 2.43 -11.60
CA PRO A 136 -8.76 2.51 -13.06
C PRO A 136 -7.88 1.53 -13.84
N CYS A 137 -6.77 1.09 -13.26
CA CYS A 137 -5.87 0.11 -13.86
C CYS A 137 -6.32 -1.35 -13.69
N PHE A 138 -7.39 -1.62 -12.93
CA PHE A 138 -7.91 -2.97 -12.75
C PHE A 138 -8.94 -3.31 -13.82
N SER A 139 -8.86 -4.53 -14.36
CA SER A 139 -9.88 -5.13 -15.26
C SER A 139 -11.12 -5.66 -14.53
N GLY A 140 -11.25 -5.35 -13.24
CA GLY A 140 -12.25 -5.87 -12.32
C GLY A 140 -12.13 -5.19 -10.95
N ARG A 141 -12.71 -5.82 -9.93
CA ARG A 141 -12.63 -5.39 -8.54
C ARG A 141 -12.33 -6.55 -7.61
N ILE A 142 -11.88 -6.23 -6.41
CA ILE A 142 -11.76 -7.17 -5.30
C ILE A 142 -12.95 -6.94 -4.37
N GLU A 143 -13.82 -7.93 -4.26
CA GLU A 143 -14.88 -7.93 -3.26
C GLU A 143 -14.34 -8.51 -1.96
N LEU A 144 -14.53 -7.77 -0.86
CA LEU A 144 -14.16 -8.19 0.48
C LEU A 144 -15.41 -8.63 1.24
N GLU A 145 -15.42 -9.87 1.69
CA GLU A 145 -16.41 -10.37 2.63
C GLU A 145 -15.79 -10.35 4.04
N LEU A 146 -16.22 -9.41 4.87
CA LEU A 146 -15.77 -9.29 6.25
C LEU A 146 -16.22 -10.53 7.05
N GLN A 147 -15.26 -11.20 7.68
CA GLN A 147 -15.52 -12.29 8.62
C GLN A 147 -15.70 -11.74 10.03
N HIS A 148 -14.73 -10.98 10.52
CA HIS A 148 -14.74 -10.29 11.82
C HIS A 148 -13.57 -9.29 11.87
N ILE A 149 -13.55 -8.47 12.92
CA ILE A 149 -12.42 -7.61 13.24
C ILE A 149 -11.74 -8.20 14.47
N ASP A 150 -10.45 -8.48 14.32
CA ASP A 150 -9.60 -8.88 15.43
C ASP A 150 -9.00 -7.64 16.09
N HIS A 151 -8.75 -7.75 17.39
CA HIS A 151 -8.10 -6.71 18.18
C HIS A 151 -6.96 -7.34 18.97
N ASP A 152 -5.77 -6.79 18.84
CA ASP A 152 -4.68 -7.00 19.81
C ASP A 152 -4.49 -5.75 20.69
N GLU A 153 -3.45 -5.76 21.52
CA GLU A 153 -3.12 -4.67 22.44
C GLU A 153 -3.04 -3.31 21.73
N ARG A 154 -2.48 -3.27 20.52
CA ARG A 154 -2.25 -2.04 19.76
C ARG A 154 -3.12 -1.94 18.52
N PHE A 155 -3.25 -3.00 17.73
CA PHE A 155 -3.86 -2.96 16.41
C PHE A 155 -5.27 -3.56 16.37
N SER A 156 -6.04 -3.08 15.40
CA SER A 156 -7.28 -3.70 14.94
C SER A 156 -7.16 -4.02 13.47
N TYR A 157 -7.47 -5.25 13.07
CA TYR A 157 -7.34 -5.70 11.69
C TYR A 157 -8.56 -6.48 11.23
N GLN A 158 -9.02 -6.17 10.02
CA GLN A 158 -10.08 -6.91 9.37
C GLN A 158 -9.61 -8.32 8.99
N ARG A 159 -10.42 -9.33 9.30
CA ARG A 159 -10.34 -10.68 8.74
C ARG A 159 -11.40 -10.81 7.67
N TYR A 160 -11.01 -11.18 6.45
CA TYR A 160 -11.90 -11.18 5.30
C TYR A 160 -11.56 -12.30 4.31
N ASN A 161 -12.57 -12.73 3.55
CA ASN A 161 -12.35 -13.42 2.29
C ASN A 161 -12.26 -12.37 1.18
N ALA A 162 -11.29 -12.52 0.27
CA ALA A 162 -11.13 -11.64 -0.89
C ALA A 162 -11.40 -12.42 -2.18
N ILE A 163 -12.29 -11.90 -3.03
CA ILE A 163 -12.67 -12.52 -4.30
C ILE A 163 -12.48 -11.51 -5.43
N ALA A 164 -11.71 -11.89 -6.45
CA ALA A 164 -11.59 -11.09 -7.67
C ALA A 164 -12.83 -11.28 -8.54
N LEU A 165 -13.51 -10.18 -8.87
CA LEU A 165 -14.67 -10.15 -9.74
C LEU A 165 -14.35 -9.37 -11.03
N PRO A 166 -14.83 -9.79 -12.20
CA PRO A 166 -14.67 -9.02 -13.43
C PRO A 166 -15.45 -7.71 -13.35
N ASN A 167 -15.06 -6.71 -14.15
CA ASN A 167 -15.85 -5.49 -14.30
C ASN A 167 -17.27 -5.89 -14.75
N ARG A 168 -18.29 -5.43 -14.02
CA ARG A 168 -19.68 -5.58 -14.48
C ARG A 168 -19.76 -4.80 -15.79
N LYS A 169 -19.84 -5.51 -16.92
CA LYS A 169 -20.30 -4.89 -18.16
C LYS A 169 -21.66 -4.30 -17.83
N GLU A 170 -21.84 -3.01 -18.02
CA GLU A 170 -23.16 -2.39 -18.05
C GLU A 170 -24.01 -3.25 -18.98
N GLN A 171 -25.02 -3.91 -18.42
CA GLN A 171 -26.09 -4.48 -19.22
C GLN A 171 -26.81 -3.28 -19.83
N VAL A 172 -26.42 -2.93 -21.05
CA VAL A 172 -27.18 -2.04 -21.94
C VAL A 172 -28.35 -2.83 -22.51
#